data_AF-A0A9P3PGU2-F1
#
_entry.id   AF-A0A9P3PGU2-F1
#
_cell.length_a   1.000
_cell.length_b   1.000
_cell.length_c   1.000
_cell.angle_alpha   90.00
_cell.angle_beta   90.00
_cell.angle_gamma   90.00
#
_symmetry.space_group_name_H-M   'P 1'
#
loop_
_entity.id
_entity.type
_entity.pdbx_description
1 polymer ?
#
loop_
_entity_poly.entity_id
_entity_poly.type
_entity_poly.pdbx_seq_one_letter_code
_entity_poly.pdbx_strand_id
1 'polypeptide(L)'
;MPPLSVVIPNRPPEASRHPSMANSITPVPREVQHVVAPMTPPLSPGHSDQGVDVIVVDAEPRYRGPERNVPQPSEAPAAVNTAQSETEDMDVEKQSPAMQQRPLRLLEDEQVHLQRSGLKLSDFEVRGTLGTGTFAKVLLVRHKTSASHSSTQQYFAMKVLRKTEIVRLRQVEHVNAERYILSRVSHPFVVDLFATFQDSLNVYMLMSYVPGGELFTHLRRARRFTPDVTRFYLATIILALKYLHSFNIIYRDLKPENLLLDARGYLRLTDFGFAKIVDDRTWTLCGTPEYLAPEIIQSDGHGKAADWWACGVLCYEMLVGYPPFFDESPYGIYEKILNGHIHWPRTMDPLSRDLIRAFLNPDRSKRLGNMNGGPQDILDHPWFRGVDWDALERREINAPIIPHTSSVDDTRHFLHLPLPPADEMPGLIKEEQPPAIHQRFDPIAYQFLEF
;
A
#
# COMPACT_ATOMS: atom_id res chain seq x y z
N MET A 1 -39.82 -57.09 32.21
CA MET A 1 -40.81 -56.79 33.29
C MET A 1 -41.74 -55.69 32.80
N PRO A 2 -43.07 -55.81 33.01
CA PRO A 2 -44.06 -54.81 32.59
C PRO A 2 -44.24 -53.66 33.61
N PRO A 3 -44.95 -52.56 33.27
CA PRO A 3 -45.17 -51.37 34.12
C PRO A 3 -46.49 -51.42 34.92
N LEU A 4 -46.78 -50.41 35.77
CA LEU A 4 -48.14 -49.81 35.97
C LEU A 4 -48.25 -48.64 37.01
N SER A 5 -48.89 -47.54 36.58
CA SER A 5 -49.88 -46.62 37.23
C SER A 5 -49.79 -46.07 38.68
N VAL A 6 -49.66 -44.73 38.78
CA VAL A 6 -50.60 -43.70 39.36
C VAL A 6 -51.65 -44.10 40.43
N VAL A 7 -51.69 -43.37 41.58
CA VAL A 7 -52.91 -42.92 42.34
C VAL A 7 -52.63 -41.60 43.14
N ILE A 8 -53.66 -40.77 43.35
CA ILE A 8 -53.71 -39.40 43.95
C ILE A 8 -55.10 -39.23 44.67
N PRO A 9 -55.42 -38.33 45.65
CA PRO A 9 -54.67 -37.35 46.49
C PRO A 9 -54.88 -37.51 48.03
N ASN A 10 -54.38 -36.57 48.88
CA ASN A 10 -55.25 -35.69 49.73
C ASN A 10 -54.51 -34.68 50.66
N ARG A 11 -55.05 -33.45 50.70
CA ARG A 11 -54.95 -32.39 51.74
C ARG A 11 -56.22 -32.49 52.65
N PRO A 12 -56.52 -31.65 53.68
CA PRO A 12 -55.87 -30.43 54.25
C PRO A 12 -55.78 -30.56 55.81
N PRO A 13 -56.06 -29.57 56.71
CA PRO A 13 -56.00 -28.08 56.68
C PRO A 13 -55.22 -27.42 57.87
N GLU A 14 -55.05 -26.09 57.78
CA GLU A 14 -55.14 -25.02 58.85
C GLU A 14 -54.42 -25.19 60.23
N ALA A 15 -53.85 -24.15 60.86
CA ALA A 15 -54.47 -22.87 61.16
C ALA A 15 -53.50 -21.78 61.71
N SER A 16 -53.87 -20.50 61.54
CA SER A 16 -53.55 -19.34 62.40
C SER A 16 -52.08 -18.84 62.51
N ARG A 17 -51.76 -17.54 62.68
CA ARG A 17 -52.52 -16.28 62.82
C ARG A 17 -51.59 -15.09 62.49
N HIS A 18 -52.10 -14.00 61.88
CA HIS A 18 -51.47 -12.66 61.88
C HIS A 18 -51.78 -11.92 63.21
N PRO A 19 -50.96 -10.93 63.65
CA PRO A 19 -50.99 -9.52 63.17
C PRO A 19 -49.59 -8.93 62.90
N SER A 20 -49.30 -8.26 61.78
CA SER A 20 -49.56 -6.83 61.46
C SER A 20 -48.94 -5.80 62.44
N MET A 21 -47.79 -5.22 62.04
CA MET A 21 -47.53 -3.78 62.14
C MET A 21 -46.76 -3.31 60.91
N ALA A 22 -47.04 -2.10 60.45
CA ALA A 22 -46.47 -1.54 59.23
C ALA A 22 -45.22 -0.70 59.53
N ASN A 23 -44.27 -0.69 58.59
CA ASN A 23 -43.52 0.52 58.26
C ASN A 23 -42.97 0.45 56.83
N SER A 24 -43.00 1.59 56.15
CA SER A 24 -42.75 1.75 54.72
C SER A 24 -41.28 2.01 54.40
N ILE A 25 -40.65 1.17 53.56
CA ILE A 25 -39.42 1.49 52.83
C ILE A 25 -39.55 1.00 51.37
N THR A 26 -38.98 1.78 50.45
CA THR A 26 -39.06 1.70 48.98
C THR A 26 -38.46 0.43 48.36
N PRO A 27 -38.91 0.02 47.15
CA PRO A 27 -38.41 -1.16 46.45
C PRO A 27 -37.03 -0.92 45.81
N VAL A 28 -36.13 -1.90 45.96
CA VAL A 28 -34.84 -1.95 45.24
C VAL A 28 -35.07 -2.56 43.85
N PRO A 29 -34.63 -1.93 42.75
CA PRO A 29 -34.76 -2.50 41.41
C PRO A 29 -33.75 -3.64 41.18
N ARG A 30 -34.15 -4.65 40.40
CA ARG A 30 -33.28 -5.74 39.95
C ARG A 30 -32.27 -5.21 38.93
N GLU A 31 -30.98 -5.41 39.16
CA GLU A 31 -29.96 -5.16 38.14
C GLU A 31 -30.09 -6.15 36.99
N VAL A 32 -30.16 -5.61 35.77
CA VAL A 32 -30.03 -6.36 34.52
C VAL A 32 -28.56 -6.36 34.16
N GLN A 33 -27.93 -7.55 34.09
CA GLN A 33 -26.53 -7.67 33.65
C GLN A 33 -26.39 -7.31 32.17
N HIS A 34 -26.04 -6.06 31.89
CA HIS A 34 -25.52 -5.66 30.59
C HIS A 34 -24.09 -6.19 30.42
N VAL A 35 -23.89 -7.08 29.45
CA VAL A 35 -22.56 -7.52 29.03
C VAL A 35 -21.90 -6.38 28.26
N VAL A 36 -21.04 -5.62 28.93
CA VAL A 36 -20.24 -4.56 28.32
C VAL A 36 -19.09 -5.18 27.54
N ALA A 37 -19.06 -4.97 26.22
CA ALA A 37 -17.92 -5.32 25.38
C ALA A 37 -16.71 -4.42 25.74
N PRO A 38 -15.45 -4.92 25.66
CA PRO A 38 -14.28 -4.12 26.00
C PRO A 38 -14.15 -2.94 25.02
N MET A 39 -14.26 -1.72 25.54
CA MET A 39 -14.05 -0.50 24.76
C MET A 39 -12.55 -0.19 24.66
N THR A 40 -12.03 -0.14 23.45
CA THR A 40 -10.70 0.40 23.14
C THR A 40 -10.70 1.92 23.40
N PRO A 41 -9.68 2.50 24.04
CA PRO A 41 -9.63 3.94 24.28
C PRO A 41 -9.44 4.73 22.96
N PRO A 42 -9.97 5.96 22.86
CA PRO A 42 -9.80 6.81 21.69
C PRO A 42 -8.38 7.37 21.57
N LEU A 43 -7.89 7.55 20.33
CA LEU A 43 -6.65 8.26 20.03
C LEU A 43 -6.87 9.77 20.23
N SER A 44 -6.61 10.26 21.45
CA SER A 44 -6.78 11.68 21.81
C SER A 44 -5.47 12.48 21.70
N PRO A 45 -5.51 13.78 21.35
CA PRO A 45 -4.34 14.66 21.43
C PRO A 45 -3.83 14.75 22.87
N GLY A 46 -2.52 14.63 23.06
CA GLY A 46 -1.95 14.26 24.36
C GLY A 46 -2.04 15.31 25.47
N HIS A 47 -2.05 14.80 26.71
CA HIS A 47 -1.48 15.46 27.89
C HIS A 47 -0.54 14.45 28.60
N SER A 48 0.37 14.98 29.40
CA SER A 48 1.64 14.32 29.76
C SER A 48 1.57 13.26 30.87
N ASP A 49 2.52 12.33 30.77
CA ASP A 49 3.20 11.61 31.86
C ASP A 49 2.50 10.38 32.48
N GLN A 50 2.75 9.19 31.91
CA GLN A 50 3.53 8.11 32.53
C GLN A 50 3.49 6.80 31.70
N GLY A 51 4.66 6.22 31.42
CA GLY A 51 4.85 4.81 31.04
C GLY A 51 4.11 4.26 29.82
N VAL A 52 4.67 4.44 28.62
CA VAL A 52 4.33 3.64 27.43
C VAL A 52 5.57 2.89 26.97
N ASP A 53 5.48 1.58 26.80
CA ASP A 53 6.60 0.72 26.39
C ASP A 53 7.06 1.04 24.96
N VAL A 54 8.15 1.81 24.86
CA VAL A 54 8.88 2.01 23.60
C VAL A 54 9.65 0.74 23.28
N ILE A 55 9.24 0.04 22.22
CA ILE A 55 9.89 -1.18 21.76
C ILE A 55 11.24 -0.83 21.09
N VAL A 56 12.29 -0.75 21.90
CA VAL A 56 13.69 -0.69 21.45
C VAL A 56 14.22 -2.11 21.32
N VAL A 57 14.69 -2.50 20.12
CA VAL A 57 15.16 -3.87 19.85
C VAL A 57 16.48 -3.86 19.08
N ASP A 58 17.58 -3.76 19.82
CA ASP A 58 18.92 -4.05 19.32
C ASP A 58 19.24 -5.56 19.48
N ALA A 59 19.35 -6.28 18.36
CA ALA A 59 20.13 -7.52 18.25
C ALA A 59 20.29 -7.94 16.78
N GLU A 60 21.52 -8.03 16.27
CA GLU A 60 21.79 -8.67 14.98
C GLU A 60 21.77 -10.21 15.10
N PRO A 61 21.11 -10.93 14.18
CA PRO A 61 21.35 -12.34 13.95
C PRO A 61 22.36 -12.54 12.80
N ARG A 62 23.61 -12.88 13.14
CA ARG A 62 24.53 -13.51 12.18
C ARG A 62 24.08 -14.94 11.89
N TYR A 63 24.01 -15.35 10.63
CA TYR A 63 24.03 -16.77 10.29
C TYR A 63 24.77 -17.11 9.00
N ARG A 64 25.41 -18.28 8.99
CA ARG A 64 26.13 -18.87 7.85
C ARG A 64 25.15 -19.55 6.89
N GLY A 65 25.32 -19.38 5.59
CA GLY A 65 24.71 -20.27 4.60
C GLY A 65 25.44 -21.62 4.52
N PRO A 66 24.74 -22.73 4.22
CA PRO A 66 25.36 -23.97 3.78
C PRO A 66 25.64 -23.98 2.27
N GLU A 67 26.48 -24.91 1.83
CA GLU A 67 27.10 -24.90 0.50
C GLU A 67 26.26 -25.52 -0.61
N ARG A 68 26.72 -25.28 -1.86
CA ARG A 68 26.11 -25.75 -3.10
C ARG A 68 26.11 -27.27 -3.21
N ASN A 69 25.14 -27.81 -3.95
CA ASN A 69 25.40 -28.95 -4.83
C ASN A 69 24.66 -28.76 -6.17
N VAL A 70 25.32 -29.13 -7.26
CA VAL A 70 24.88 -28.93 -8.64
C VAL A 70 24.65 -30.30 -9.28
N PRO A 71 23.58 -30.46 -10.08
CA PRO A 71 23.67 -31.26 -11.30
C PRO A 71 23.38 -30.42 -12.56
N GLN A 72 24.02 -30.79 -13.67
CA GLN A 72 23.84 -30.22 -15.00
C GLN A 72 23.06 -31.21 -15.92
N PRO A 73 22.70 -30.84 -17.17
CA PRO A 73 21.37 -31.16 -17.72
C PRO A 73 21.32 -32.43 -18.59
N SER A 74 20.10 -32.82 -18.98
CA SER A 74 19.82 -33.71 -20.11
C SER A 74 18.77 -33.11 -21.05
N GLU A 75 18.71 -33.63 -22.27
CA GLU A 75 18.22 -32.93 -23.47
C GLU A 75 16.71 -33.03 -23.71
N ALA A 76 16.22 -32.17 -24.63
CA ALA A 76 14.85 -32.17 -25.12
C ALA A 76 14.55 -33.37 -26.05
N PRO A 77 13.29 -33.55 -26.49
CA PRO A 77 13.02 -33.11 -27.85
C PRO A 77 11.74 -32.29 -28.03
N ALA A 78 11.65 -31.59 -29.16
CA ALA A 78 10.51 -30.76 -29.54
C ALA A 78 9.32 -31.58 -30.05
N ALA A 79 8.11 -31.05 -29.84
CA ALA A 79 6.92 -31.44 -30.59
C ALA A 79 6.20 -30.18 -31.10
N VAL A 80 6.02 -30.09 -32.41
CA VAL A 80 5.23 -29.07 -33.08
C VAL A 80 3.76 -29.46 -33.00
N ASN A 81 2.86 -28.51 -32.74
CA ASN A 81 1.47 -28.65 -33.18
C ASN A 81 0.82 -27.30 -33.50
N THR A 82 0.28 -27.22 -34.70
CA THR A 82 -0.49 -26.11 -35.25
C THR A 82 -1.98 -26.43 -35.23
N ALA A 83 -2.80 -25.57 -34.62
CA ALA A 83 -4.23 -25.41 -34.88
C ALA A 83 -4.60 -24.00 -34.39
N GLN A 84 -4.78 -23.04 -35.29
CA GLN A 84 -6.01 -22.74 -36.05
C GLN A 84 -6.97 -21.83 -35.27
N SER A 85 -7.22 -20.68 -35.88
CA SER A 85 -8.16 -19.65 -35.44
C SER A 85 -9.57 -19.98 -35.92
N GLU A 86 -10.53 -19.98 -35.01
CA GLU A 86 -11.95 -19.86 -35.36
C GLU A 86 -12.51 -18.56 -34.77
N THR A 87 -13.19 -17.81 -35.62
CA THR A 87 -13.88 -16.55 -35.32
C THR A 87 -15.35 -16.82 -35.16
N GLU A 88 -15.92 -16.53 -33.99
CA GLU A 88 -17.38 -16.52 -33.81
C GLU A 88 -17.88 -15.12 -33.44
N ASP A 89 -19.10 -14.85 -33.90
CA ASP A 89 -19.62 -13.50 -34.10
C ASP A 89 -20.22 -12.84 -32.84
N MET A 90 -20.43 -11.53 -32.98
CA MET A 90 -20.95 -10.63 -31.95
C MET A 90 -22.45 -10.83 -31.66
N ASP A 91 -22.81 -11.07 -30.39
CA ASP A 91 -24.13 -10.74 -29.84
C ASP A 91 -24.00 -9.57 -28.85
N VAL A 92 -24.29 -8.34 -29.32
CA VAL A 92 -24.30 -7.14 -28.49
C VAL A 92 -25.70 -6.89 -27.94
N GLU A 93 -26.02 -7.50 -26.79
CA GLU A 93 -27.16 -7.05 -26.00
C GLU A 93 -26.92 -5.62 -25.52
N LYS A 94 -27.92 -4.74 -25.74
CA LYS A 94 -27.87 -3.33 -25.37
C LYS A 94 -27.95 -3.16 -23.85
N GLN A 95 -26.80 -3.18 -23.18
CA GLN A 95 -26.70 -2.68 -21.81
C GLN A 95 -26.87 -1.16 -21.80
N SER A 96 -27.77 -0.68 -20.93
CA SER A 96 -28.01 0.75 -20.68
C SER A 96 -26.70 1.45 -20.26
N PRO A 97 -26.42 2.68 -20.73
CA PRO A 97 -25.21 3.38 -20.35
C PRO A 97 -25.22 3.66 -18.84
N ALA A 98 -24.25 3.09 -18.13
CA ALA A 98 -23.98 3.46 -16.75
C ALA A 98 -23.67 4.97 -16.69
N MET A 99 -24.18 5.66 -15.67
CA MET A 99 -23.84 7.07 -15.44
C MET A 99 -22.34 7.20 -15.18
N GLN A 100 -21.59 7.59 -16.21
CA GLN A 100 -20.16 7.88 -16.11
C GLN A 100 -19.96 9.05 -15.14
N GLN A 101 -19.50 8.73 -13.92
CA GLN A 101 -19.15 9.75 -12.95
C GLN A 101 -17.86 10.44 -13.41
N ARG A 102 -18.02 11.65 -13.94
CA ARG A 102 -16.90 12.55 -14.26
C ARG A 102 -16.01 12.71 -13.02
N PRO A 103 -14.66 12.73 -13.15
CA PRO A 103 -13.77 12.89 -12.01
C PRO A 103 -14.14 14.11 -11.15
N LEU A 104 -13.92 13.98 -9.84
CA LEU A 104 -14.13 15.08 -8.89
C LEU A 104 -13.18 16.25 -9.15
N ARG A 105 -11.98 15.96 -9.68
CA ARG A 105 -10.95 16.92 -10.11
C ARG A 105 -10.22 16.38 -11.34
N LEU A 106 -9.88 17.24 -12.29
CA LEU A 106 -9.03 16.86 -13.42
C LEU A 106 -7.56 17.11 -13.03
N LEU A 107 -6.67 16.15 -13.26
CA LEU A 107 -5.26 16.32 -12.91
C LEU A 107 -4.58 17.41 -13.75
N GLU A 108 -5.06 17.65 -14.97
CA GLU A 108 -4.54 18.70 -15.85
C GLU A 108 -4.73 20.13 -15.31
N ASP A 109 -5.72 20.35 -14.42
CA ASP A 109 -5.95 21.62 -13.73
C ASP A 109 -4.96 21.87 -12.58
N GLU A 110 -4.30 20.83 -12.06
CA GLU A 110 -3.35 20.94 -10.95
C GLU A 110 -2.00 21.52 -11.42
N GLN A 111 -1.45 22.45 -10.62
CA GLN A 111 -0.23 23.15 -10.97
C GLN A 111 0.99 22.21 -10.91
N VAL A 112 1.79 22.20 -11.99
CA VAL A 112 3.07 21.48 -12.01
C VAL A 112 4.02 22.10 -10.99
N HIS A 113 4.40 21.32 -9.98
CA HIS A 113 5.18 21.79 -8.82
C HIS A 113 6.71 21.57 -8.94
N LEU A 114 7.16 20.97 -10.05
CA LEU A 114 8.59 20.76 -10.35
C LEU A 114 9.41 22.05 -10.32
N GLN A 115 10.57 22.01 -9.68
CA GLN A 115 11.54 23.10 -9.66
C GLN A 115 12.23 23.25 -11.03
N ARG A 116 11.69 24.14 -11.86
CA ARG A 116 12.14 24.35 -13.25
C ARG A 116 13.42 25.18 -13.43
N SER A 117 13.97 25.80 -12.38
CA SER A 117 15.06 26.77 -12.51
C SER A 117 16.23 26.50 -11.57
N GLY A 118 17.41 26.25 -12.15
CA GLY A 118 18.70 26.36 -11.47
C GLY A 118 19.39 25.04 -11.11
N LEU A 119 18.64 23.97 -10.83
CA LEU A 119 19.19 22.66 -10.48
C LEU A 119 19.79 21.92 -11.68
N LYS A 120 20.92 21.24 -11.47
CA LYS A 120 21.58 20.37 -12.43
C LYS A 120 21.98 19.05 -11.77
N LEU A 121 22.15 17.99 -12.56
CA LEU A 121 22.70 16.70 -12.08
C LEU A 121 24.05 16.87 -11.37
N SER A 122 24.89 17.77 -11.86
CA SER A 122 26.19 18.13 -11.27
C SER A 122 26.11 18.68 -9.84
N ASP A 123 24.95 19.15 -9.39
CA ASP A 123 24.79 19.78 -8.08
C ASP A 123 24.55 18.74 -6.97
N PHE A 124 24.42 17.47 -7.35
CA PHE A 124 24.20 16.35 -6.44
C PHE A 124 25.47 15.50 -6.25
N GLU A 125 25.63 14.99 -5.04
CA GLU A 125 26.67 14.04 -4.64
C GLU A 125 25.99 12.70 -4.30
N VAL A 126 26.40 11.61 -4.95
CA VAL A 126 25.87 10.27 -4.64
C VAL A 126 26.47 9.77 -3.33
N ARG A 127 25.60 9.35 -2.40
CA ARG A 127 25.96 8.91 -1.05
C ARG A 127 25.81 7.40 -0.85
N GLY A 128 24.90 6.77 -1.58
CA GLY A 128 24.64 5.33 -1.51
C GLY A 128 23.57 4.89 -2.51
N THR A 129 23.42 3.57 -2.68
CA THR A 129 22.33 2.96 -3.45
C THR A 129 21.25 2.51 -2.46
N LEU A 130 20.03 3.04 -2.60
CA LEU A 130 18.88 2.70 -1.75
C LEU A 130 18.14 1.46 -2.24
N GLY A 131 18.10 1.23 -3.57
CA GLY A 131 17.42 0.08 -4.16
C GLY A 131 17.72 -0.09 -5.65
N THR A 132 17.39 -1.28 -6.18
CA THR A 132 17.59 -1.68 -7.58
C THR A 132 16.38 -2.43 -8.09
N GLY A 133 15.77 -1.95 -9.18
CA GLY A 133 14.74 -2.65 -9.95
C GLY A 133 15.25 -3.09 -11.33
N THR A 134 14.35 -3.59 -12.18
CA THR A 134 14.69 -4.19 -13.48
C THR A 134 15.38 -3.23 -14.46
N PHE A 135 14.99 -1.96 -14.48
CA PHE A 135 15.53 -0.91 -15.36
C PHE A 135 15.81 0.42 -14.63
N ALA A 136 15.69 0.41 -13.30
CA ALA A 136 15.83 1.59 -12.45
C ALA A 136 16.76 1.31 -11.26
N LYS A 137 17.52 2.33 -10.85
CA LYS A 137 18.38 2.31 -9.66
C LYS A 137 18.05 3.54 -8.82
N VAL A 138 17.75 3.36 -7.53
CA VAL A 138 17.43 4.46 -6.61
C VAL A 138 18.66 4.77 -5.78
N LEU A 139 19.13 6.02 -5.83
CA LEU A 139 20.32 6.48 -5.13
C LEU A 139 19.96 7.48 -4.03
N LEU A 140 20.63 7.40 -2.89
CA LEU A 140 20.67 8.50 -1.94
C LEU A 140 21.64 9.55 -2.48
N VAL A 141 21.16 10.79 -2.63
CA VAL A 141 21.99 11.92 -3.05
C VAL A 141 21.89 13.08 -2.08
N ARG A 142 22.98 13.87 -1.99
CA ARG A 142 23.05 15.10 -1.21
C ARG A 142 23.23 16.30 -2.14
N HIS A 143 22.48 17.37 -1.92
CA HIS A 143 22.66 18.62 -2.65
C HIS A 143 23.90 19.39 -2.14
N LYS A 144 24.87 19.67 -3.03
CA LYS A 144 26.22 20.16 -2.66
C LYS A 144 26.22 21.55 -2.01
N THR A 145 25.31 22.44 -2.40
CA THR A 145 25.30 23.85 -1.95
C THR A 145 24.45 24.12 -0.71
N SER A 146 23.73 23.11 -0.19
CA SER A 146 22.94 23.24 1.05
C SER A 146 23.79 23.34 2.35
N ALA A 147 25.10 23.53 2.24
CA ALA A 147 26.07 23.52 3.33
C ALA A 147 26.16 24.84 4.14
N SER A 148 25.23 25.78 3.97
CA SER A 148 25.24 27.05 4.72
C SER A 148 23.82 27.52 5.12
N HIS A 149 23.50 27.37 6.40
CA HIS A 149 22.47 28.11 7.16
C HIS A 149 20.99 28.08 6.71
N SER A 150 20.55 27.13 5.87
CA SER A 150 19.11 26.92 5.59
C SER A 150 18.61 25.57 6.11
N SER A 151 17.43 25.56 6.71
CA SER A 151 16.70 24.38 7.21
C SER A 151 16.04 23.53 6.11
N THR A 152 16.53 23.63 4.88
CA THR A 152 16.01 22.91 3.70
C THR A 152 16.48 21.46 3.64
N GLN A 153 15.62 20.58 3.11
CA GLN A 153 15.92 19.19 2.78
C GLN A 153 17.26 19.08 2.04
N GLN A 154 18.24 18.37 2.63
CA GLN A 154 19.58 18.24 2.06
C GLN A 154 19.77 16.95 1.25
N TYR A 155 18.96 15.93 1.54
CA TYR A 155 19.08 14.58 1.03
C TYR A 155 17.83 14.16 0.25
N PHE A 156 18.03 13.49 -0.88
CA PHE A 156 16.98 13.13 -1.84
C PHE A 156 17.18 11.70 -2.33
N ALA A 157 16.09 11.06 -2.76
CA ALA A 157 16.14 9.80 -3.49
C ALA A 157 16.13 10.11 -4.99
N MET A 158 17.18 9.73 -5.73
CA MET A 158 17.24 9.90 -7.18
C MET A 158 16.98 8.56 -7.88
N LYS A 159 15.81 8.42 -8.51
CA LYS A 159 15.48 7.28 -9.39
C LYS A 159 16.17 7.52 -10.74
N VAL A 160 17.14 6.69 -11.07
CA VAL A 160 17.88 6.71 -12.35
C VAL A 160 17.32 5.58 -13.22
N LEU A 161 16.84 5.89 -14.41
CA LEU A 161 16.21 4.92 -15.31
C LEU A 161 16.88 4.93 -16.68
N ARG A 162 17.38 3.77 -17.15
CA ARG A 162 18.19 3.69 -18.37
C ARG A 162 17.32 3.70 -19.63
N LYS A 163 17.47 4.73 -20.47
CA LYS A 163 16.65 4.98 -21.68
C LYS A 163 16.53 3.76 -22.60
N THR A 164 17.66 3.09 -22.88
CA THR A 164 17.68 1.90 -23.75
C THR A 164 16.86 0.73 -23.18
N GLU A 165 16.88 0.54 -21.86
CA GLU A 165 16.14 -0.55 -21.19
C GLU A 165 14.65 -0.24 -21.10
N ILE A 166 14.27 1.02 -20.85
CA ILE A 166 12.87 1.46 -20.87
C ILE A 166 12.25 1.18 -22.24
N VAL A 167 12.94 1.53 -23.34
CA VAL A 167 12.47 1.25 -24.70
C VAL A 167 12.43 -0.26 -24.98
N ARG A 168 13.49 -1.01 -24.64
CA ARG A 168 13.57 -2.47 -24.83
C ARG A 168 12.44 -3.22 -24.12
N LEU A 169 12.07 -2.77 -22.92
CA LEU A 169 11.00 -3.35 -22.10
C LEU A 169 9.62 -2.71 -22.35
N ARG A 170 9.50 -1.79 -23.32
CA ARG A 170 8.26 -1.08 -23.68
C ARG A 170 7.61 -0.32 -22.50
N GLN A 171 8.42 0.25 -21.61
CA GLN A 171 7.98 0.97 -20.41
C GLN A 171 7.92 2.49 -20.58
N VAL A 172 8.05 3.00 -21.80
CA VAL A 172 8.12 4.45 -22.11
C VAL A 172 6.86 5.19 -21.63
N GLU A 173 5.68 4.65 -21.94
CA GLU A 173 4.40 5.23 -21.51
C GLU A 173 4.27 5.23 -19.97
N HIS A 174 4.70 4.16 -19.30
CA HIS A 174 4.67 4.06 -17.85
C HIS A 174 5.62 5.07 -17.17
N VAL A 175 6.84 5.25 -17.69
CA VAL A 175 7.80 6.22 -17.15
C VAL A 175 7.34 7.66 -17.36
N ASN A 176 6.75 7.97 -18.52
CA ASN A 176 6.17 9.29 -18.79
C ASN A 176 4.91 9.54 -17.95
N ALA A 177 4.06 8.53 -17.73
CA ALA A 177 2.89 8.62 -16.86
C ALA A 177 3.28 8.81 -15.38
N GLU A 178 4.26 8.05 -14.87
CA GLU A 178 4.82 8.23 -13.53
C GLU A 178 5.29 9.67 -13.32
N ARG A 179 6.10 10.20 -14.25
CA ARG A 179 6.57 11.59 -14.23
C ARG A 179 5.41 12.59 -14.26
N TYR A 180 4.46 12.41 -15.17
CA TYR A 180 3.31 13.30 -15.35
C TYR A 180 2.44 13.38 -14.10
N ILE A 181 2.15 12.23 -13.48
CA ILE A 181 1.37 12.11 -12.25
C ILE A 181 2.12 12.76 -11.09
N LEU A 182 3.35 12.30 -10.81
CA LEU A 182 4.16 12.78 -9.68
C LEU A 182 4.47 14.29 -9.76
N SER A 183 4.52 14.87 -10.96
CA SER A 183 4.75 16.32 -11.14
C SER A 183 3.57 17.23 -10.73
N ARG A 184 2.41 16.65 -10.37
CA ARG A 184 1.16 17.38 -10.05
C ARG A 184 0.50 16.92 -8.77
N VAL A 185 0.58 15.63 -8.42
CA VAL A 185 0.07 15.15 -7.12
C VAL A 185 0.88 15.74 -5.97
N SER A 186 0.19 16.20 -4.93
CA SER A 186 0.78 16.69 -3.69
C SER A 186 -0.12 16.28 -2.52
N HIS A 187 0.36 15.34 -1.70
CA HIS A 187 -0.38 14.76 -0.59
C HIS A 187 0.59 14.33 0.51
N PRO A 188 0.28 14.54 1.81
CA PRO A 188 1.19 14.23 2.92
C PRO A 188 1.67 12.77 2.99
N PHE A 189 0.98 11.83 2.34
CA PHE A 189 1.32 10.40 2.32
C PHE A 189 1.77 9.88 0.94
N VAL A 190 2.10 10.76 0.01
CA VAL A 190 2.73 10.43 -1.28
C VAL A 190 4.14 11.00 -1.29
N VAL A 191 5.09 10.37 -2.00
CA VAL A 191 6.43 10.95 -2.21
C VAL A 191 6.39 12.14 -3.17
N ASP A 192 7.08 13.21 -2.80
CA ASP A 192 7.18 14.41 -3.63
C ASP A 192 8.23 14.23 -4.74
N LEU A 193 7.97 14.76 -5.94
CA LEU A 193 8.93 14.84 -7.04
C LEU A 193 9.38 16.30 -7.19
N PHE A 194 10.65 16.58 -6.89
CA PHE A 194 11.19 17.95 -6.89
C PHE A 194 11.66 18.39 -8.27
N ALA A 195 12.30 17.50 -9.03
CA ALA A 195 12.89 17.81 -10.33
C ALA A 195 13.03 16.55 -11.19
N THR A 196 13.15 16.77 -12.50
CA THR A 196 13.55 15.75 -13.48
C THR A 196 14.79 16.20 -14.21
N PHE A 197 15.58 15.25 -14.71
CA PHE A 197 16.72 15.52 -15.57
C PHE A 197 16.90 14.39 -16.59
N GLN A 198 17.78 14.61 -17.56
CA GLN A 198 18.27 13.56 -18.46
C GLN A 198 19.72 13.80 -18.88
N ASP A 199 20.43 12.72 -19.20
CA ASP A 199 21.75 12.69 -19.85
C ASP A 199 21.62 11.91 -21.20
N SER A 200 22.72 11.46 -21.81
CA SER A 200 22.66 10.60 -23.01
C SER A 200 22.16 9.16 -22.80
N LEU A 201 22.17 8.62 -21.57
CA LEU A 201 21.90 7.19 -21.27
C LEU A 201 20.62 6.94 -20.45
N ASN A 202 20.17 7.94 -19.70
CA ASN A 202 19.28 7.85 -18.55
C ASN A 202 18.29 9.03 -18.50
N VAL A 203 17.18 8.80 -17.82
CA VAL A 203 16.32 9.84 -17.25
C VAL A 203 16.35 9.73 -15.73
N TYR A 204 16.12 10.86 -15.06
CA TYR A 204 16.27 11.02 -13.62
C TYR A 204 15.03 11.64 -13.00
N MET A 205 14.60 11.11 -11.86
CA MET A 205 13.57 11.70 -10.99
C MET A 205 14.17 11.98 -9.62
N LEU A 206 14.16 13.24 -9.19
CA LEU A 206 14.65 13.68 -7.87
C LEU A 206 13.48 13.74 -6.89
N MET A 207 13.41 12.79 -5.96
CA MET A 207 12.25 12.52 -5.10
C MET A 207 12.57 12.72 -3.62
N SER A 208 11.53 12.84 -2.79
CA SER A 208 11.64 12.84 -1.33
C SER A 208 12.41 11.62 -0.80
N TYR A 209 13.47 11.86 -0.04
CA TYR A 209 14.15 10.78 0.71
C TYR A 209 13.34 10.43 1.95
N VAL A 210 13.03 9.14 2.11
CA VAL A 210 12.19 8.61 3.20
C VAL A 210 13.03 7.62 4.02
N PRO A 211 13.64 8.03 5.14
CA PRO A 211 14.77 7.32 5.75
C PRO A 211 14.41 6.06 6.55
N GLY A 212 13.16 5.87 6.94
CA GLY A 212 12.73 4.75 7.78
C GLY A 212 12.59 3.41 7.07
N GLY A 213 12.83 3.37 5.76
CA GLY A 213 12.74 2.15 4.94
C GLY A 213 11.32 1.64 4.74
N GLU A 214 11.22 0.42 4.21
CA GLU A 214 9.98 -0.22 3.78
C GLU A 214 9.13 -0.74 4.95
N LEU A 215 7.81 -0.54 4.88
CA LEU A 215 6.83 -1.16 5.78
C LEU A 215 6.95 -2.68 5.78
N PHE A 216 7.33 -3.29 4.64
CA PHE A 216 7.70 -4.70 4.52
C PHE A 216 8.70 -5.13 5.60
N THR A 217 9.84 -4.42 5.71
CA THR A 217 10.90 -4.76 6.67
C THR A 217 10.41 -4.65 8.12
N HIS A 218 9.61 -3.64 8.45
CA HIS A 218 9.01 -3.48 9.78
C HIS A 218 8.00 -4.60 10.10
N LEU A 219 7.15 -4.97 9.14
CA LEU A 219 6.18 -6.05 9.29
C LEU A 219 6.87 -7.41 9.46
N ARG A 220 7.91 -7.70 8.67
CA ARG A 220 8.69 -8.94 8.76
C ARG A 220 9.41 -9.05 10.10
N ARG A 221 9.97 -7.94 10.62
CA ARG A 221 10.58 -7.87 11.98
C ARG A 221 9.54 -8.11 13.08
N ALA A 222 8.38 -7.45 13.01
CA ALA A 222 7.28 -7.61 13.97
C ALA A 222 6.56 -8.97 13.85
N ARG A 223 6.78 -9.70 12.75
CA ARG A 223 6.03 -10.87 12.24
C ARG A 223 4.58 -10.56 11.85
N ARG A 224 3.88 -9.74 12.63
CA ARG A 224 2.55 -9.17 12.36
C ARG A 224 2.33 -7.95 13.23
N PHE A 225 1.46 -7.05 12.80
CA PHE A 225 1.05 -5.86 13.56
C PHE A 225 -0.18 -6.11 14.43
N THR A 226 -0.37 -5.25 15.44
CA THR A 226 -1.61 -5.21 16.22
C THR A 226 -2.72 -4.50 15.42
N PRO A 227 -4.01 -4.67 15.77
CA PRO A 227 -5.09 -3.93 15.14
C PRO A 227 -4.90 -2.41 15.12
N ASP A 228 -4.31 -1.83 16.17
CA ASP A 228 -4.11 -0.39 16.27
C ASP A 228 -2.97 0.12 15.37
N VAL A 229 -1.86 -0.63 15.31
CA VAL A 229 -0.75 -0.37 14.37
C VAL A 229 -1.25 -0.48 12.92
N THR A 230 -2.00 -1.57 12.62
CA THR A 230 -2.62 -1.75 11.30
C THR A 230 -3.60 -0.63 10.97
N ARG A 231 -4.40 -0.16 11.94
CA ARG A 231 -5.40 0.90 11.70
C ARG A 231 -4.75 2.21 11.29
N PHE A 232 -3.65 2.59 11.93
CA PHE A 232 -2.90 3.79 11.56
C PHE A 232 -2.37 3.71 10.11
N TYR A 233 -1.69 2.62 9.74
CA TYR A 233 -1.13 2.48 8.40
C TYR A 233 -2.20 2.31 7.32
N LEU A 234 -3.25 1.52 7.59
CA LEU A 234 -4.35 1.37 6.66
C LEU A 234 -5.11 2.70 6.44
N ALA A 235 -5.30 3.50 7.49
CA ALA A 235 -5.94 4.81 7.38
C ALA A 235 -5.11 5.83 6.56
N THR A 236 -3.78 5.87 6.73
CA THR A 236 -2.91 6.72 5.90
C THR A 236 -2.93 6.30 4.42
N ILE A 237 -2.96 5.00 4.14
CA ILE A 237 -3.10 4.45 2.78
C ILE A 237 -4.46 4.80 2.16
N ILE A 238 -5.55 4.68 2.93
CA ILE A 238 -6.90 5.04 2.46
C ILE A 238 -6.97 6.53 2.10
N LEU A 239 -6.36 7.42 2.89
CA LEU A 239 -6.30 8.84 2.57
C LEU A 239 -5.50 9.12 1.30
N ALA A 240 -4.35 8.47 1.11
CA ALA A 240 -3.54 8.58 -0.12
C ALA A 240 -4.32 8.10 -1.36
N LEU A 241 -4.96 6.93 -1.29
CA LEU A 241 -5.74 6.38 -2.40
C LEU A 241 -7.00 7.22 -2.67
N LYS A 242 -7.73 7.66 -1.64
CA LYS A 242 -8.88 8.58 -1.78
C LYS A 242 -8.49 9.88 -2.51
N TYR A 243 -7.30 10.42 -2.20
CA TYR A 243 -6.75 11.58 -2.90
C TYR A 243 -6.48 11.26 -4.38
N LEU A 244 -5.71 10.21 -4.69
CA LEU A 244 -5.40 9.81 -6.07
C LEU A 244 -6.66 9.50 -6.90
N HIS A 245 -7.61 8.77 -6.31
CA HIS A 245 -8.88 8.39 -6.92
C HIS A 245 -9.78 9.59 -7.25
N SER A 246 -9.60 10.74 -6.58
CA SER A 246 -10.33 11.97 -6.90
C SER A 246 -9.94 12.56 -8.27
N PHE A 247 -8.74 12.22 -8.76
CA PHE A 247 -8.18 12.60 -10.07
C PHE A 247 -8.28 11.47 -11.11
N ASN A 248 -9.09 10.44 -10.87
CA ASN A 248 -9.12 9.20 -11.68
C ASN A 248 -7.77 8.45 -11.78
N ILE A 249 -6.80 8.74 -10.91
CA ILE A 249 -5.56 7.97 -10.82
C ILE A 249 -5.84 6.67 -10.06
N ILE A 250 -5.53 5.53 -10.67
CA ILE A 250 -5.44 4.22 -10.01
C ILE A 250 -3.98 3.84 -9.82
N TYR A 251 -3.62 3.26 -8.68
CA TYR A 251 -2.22 3.08 -8.28
C TYR A 251 -1.65 1.71 -8.71
N ARG A 252 -2.42 0.62 -8.56
CA ARG A 252 -2.19 -0.73 -9.09
C ARG A 252 -0.98 -1.53 -8.60
N ASP A 253 -0.13 -1.01 -7.71
CA ASP A 253 0.97 -1.77 -7.10
C ASP A 253 1.08 -1.58 -5.58
N LEU A 254 -0.08 -1.57 -4.90
CA LEU A 254 -0.11 -1.44 -3.43
C LEU A 254 0.43 -2.72 -2.78
N LYS A 255 1.57 -2.62 -2.10
CA LYS A 255 2.25 -3.68 -1.35
C LYS A 255 3.20 -3.10 -0.29
N PRO A 256 3.60 -3.84 0.76
CA PRO A 256 4.44 -3.33 1.86
C PRO A 256 5.79 -2.74 1.43
N GLU A 257 6.33 -3.17 0.29
CA GLU A 257 7.60 -2.72 -0.29
C GLU A 257 7.50 -1.29 -0.87
N ASN A 258 6.35 -0.92 -1.43
CA ASN A 258 6.10 0.40 -2.02
C ASN A 258 5.61 1.45 -0.99
N LEU A 259 5.67 1.10 0.29
CA LEU A 259 5.19 1.91 1.41
C LEU A 259 6.37 2.21 2.34
N LEU A 260 6.92 3.41 2.25
CA LEU A 260 8.09 3.81 3.05
C LEU A 260 7.65 4.57 4.32
N LEU A 261 8.40 4.44 5.42
CA LEU A 261 8.17 5.21 6.64
C LEU A 261 9.13 6.41 6.74
N ASP A 262 8.59 7.61 6.95
CA ASP A 262 9.42 8.79 7.20
C ASP A 262 9.96 8.86 8.63
N ALA A 263 10.82 9.85 8.93
CA ALA A 263 11.44 9.99 10.25
C ALA A 263 10.44 10.23 11.40
N ARG A 264 9.18 10.56 11.11
CA ARG A 264 8.08 10.67 12.09
C ARG A 264 7.20 9.41 12.12
N GLY A 265 7.58 8.33 11.44
CA GLY A 265 6.81 7.10 11.32
C GLY A 265 5.61 7.18 10.39
N TYR A 266 5.45 8.26 9.63
CA TYR A 266 4.35 8.40 8.69
C TYR A 266 4.64 7.71 7.37
N LEU A 267 3.60 7.11 6.79
CA LEU A 267 3.69 6.42 5.52
C LEU A 267 3.86 7.40 4.35
N ARG A 268 4.70 7.04 3.39
CA ARG A 268 4.86 7.66 2.08
C ARG A 268 4.76 6.59 0.99
N LEU A 269 3.72 6.67 0.18
CA LEU A 269 3.53 5.86 -1.02
C LEU A 269 4.57 6.26 -2.07
N THR A 270 5.35 5.30 -2.56
CA THR A 270 6.38 5.49 -3.58
C THR A 270 6.07 4.69 -4.86
N ASP A 271 6.98 4.70 -5.83
CA ASP A 271 6.94 3.98 -7.12
C ASP A 271 5.58 4.03 -7.86
N PHE A 272 5.44 5.01 -8.75
CA PHE A 272 4.21 5.23 -9.51
C PHE A 272 4.28 4.60 -10.91
N GLY A 273 5.22 3.65 -11.14
CA GLY A 273 5.44 3.00 -12.43
C GLY A 273 4.24 2.25 -13.01
N PHE A 274 3.29 1.80 -12.18
CA PHE A 274 2.00 1.25 -12.64
C PHE A 274 0.80 2.18 -12.42
N ALA A 275 1.01 3.39 -11.89
CA ALA A 275 -0.08 4.35 -11.72
C ALA A 275 -0.61 4.82 -13.09
N LYS A 276 -1.92 4.99 -13.21
CA LYS A 276 -2.57 5.37 -14.48
C LYS A 276 -3.83 6.20 -14.25
N ILE A 277 -4.07 7.21 -15.07
CA ILE A 277 -5.34 7.95 -15.11
C ILE A 277 -6.33 7.12 -15.93
N VAL A 278 -7.49 6.78 -15.36
CA VAL A 278 -8.49 5.88 -15.96
C VAL A 278 -9.90 6.38 -15.63
N ASP A 279 -10.66 6.78 -16.66
CA ASP A 279 -12.03 7.29 -16.49
C ASP A 279 -13.09 6.20 -16.27
N ASP A 280 -12.90 5.02 -16.85
CA ASP A 280 -13.76 3.85 -16.64
C ASP A 280 -12.90 2.60 -16.35
N ARG A 281 -12.25 2.03 -17.37
CA ARG A 281 -11.46 0.79 -17.24
C ARG A 281 -10.14 0.82 -18.00
N THR A 282 -9.22 -0.02 -17.54
CA THR A 282 -8.00 -0.41 -18.26
C THR A 282 -7.85 -1.93 -18.19
N TRP A 283 -7.13 -2.52 -19.16
CA TRP A 283 -7.01 -3.98 -19.34
C TRP A 283 -5.58 -4.51 -19.15
N THR A 284 -4.62 -3.64 -18.84
CA THR A 284 -3.21 -4.01 -18.63
C THR A 284 -3.04 -4.88 -17.37
N LEU A 285 -2.73 -6.17 -17.54
CA LEU A 285 -2.30 -7.04 -16.44
C LEU A 285 -0.96 -6.52 -15.87
N CYS A 286 -0.99 -5.94 -14.67
CA CYS A 286 0.17 -5.42 -13.95
C CYS A 286 -0.10 -5.42 -12.43
N GLY A 287 0.95 -5.21 -11.64
CA GLY A 287 0.92 -5.33 -10.18
C GLY A 287 1.60 -6.61 -9.69
N THR A 288 1.53 -6.85 -8.40
CA THR A 288 2.20 -7.97 -7.72
C THR A 288 1.21 -9.13 -7.49
N PRO A 289 1.54 -10.40 -7.82
CA PRO A 289 0.56 -11.51 -7.92
C PRO A 289 -0.38 -11.68 -6.72
N GLU A 290 0.15 -11.62 -5.50
CA GLU A 290 -0.54 -11.78 -4.22
C GLU A 290 -1.59 -10.67 -3.97
N TYR A 291 -1.43 -9.53 -4.65
CA TYR A 291 -2.22 -8.31 -4.51
C TYR A 291 -3.22 -8.08 -5.65
N LEU A 292 -3.21 -8.92 -6.70
CA LEU A 292 -4.11 -8.76 -7.84
C LEU A 292 -5.58 -9.01 -7.46
N ALA A 293 -6.46 -8.17 -7.97
CA ALA A 293 -7.91 -8.36 -7.85
C ALA A 293 -8.41 -9.43 -8.86
N PRO A 294 -9.49 -10.18 -8.56
CA PRO A 294 -10.03 -11.21 -9.45
C PRO A 294 -10.29 -10.71 -10.87
N GLU A 295 -10.84 -9.50 -11.02
CA GLU A 295 -11.14 -8.90 -12.31
C GLU A 295 -9.88 -8.57 -13.15
N ILE A 296 -8.71 -8.41 -12.52
CA ILE A 296 -7.44 -8.19 -13.24
C ILE A 296 -6.98 -9.52 -13.85
N ILE A 297 -7.06 -10.59 -13.07
CA ILE A 297 -6.69 -11.96 -13.49
C ILE A 297 -7.62 -12.44 -14.60
N GLN A 298 -8.91 -12.16 -14.50
CA GLN A 298 -9.93 -12.50 -15.50
C GLN A 298 -9.89 -11.60 -16.75
N SER A 299 -9.09 -10.52 -16.76
CA SER A 299 -9.02 -9.53 -17.85
C SER A 299 -10.34 -8.77 -18.11
N ASP A 300 -11.21 -8.69 -17.12
CA ASP A 300 -12.57 -8.12 -17.11
C ASP A 300 -12.63 -6.56 -17.21
N GLY A 301 -11.48 -5.93 -17.41
CA GLY A 301 -11.24 -4.50 -17.23
C GLY A 301 -11.31 -4.08 -15.76
N HIS A 302 -10.35 -3.28 -15.30
CA HIS A 302 -10.26 -2.83 -13.91
C HIS A 302 -10.13 -1.31 -13.78
N GLY A 303 -10.45 -0.83 -12.59
CA GLY A 303 -10.36 0.57 -12.18
C GLY A 303 -10.13 0.66 -10.67
N LYS A 304 -10.63 1.73 -10.03
CA LYS A 304 -10.42 2.09 -8.62
C LYS A 304 -10.69 0.94 -7.62
N ALA A 305 -11.66 0.08 -7.92
CA ALA A 305 -12.02 -1.09 -7.11
C ALA A 305 -10.85 -2.08 -6.86
N ALA A 306 -9.84 -2.12 -7.75
CA ALA A 306 -8.69 -2.99 -7.60
C ALA A 306 -7.72 -2.50 -6.50
N ASP A 307 -7.54 -1.20 -6.34
CA ASP A 307 -6.73 -0.65 -5.24
C ASP A 307 -7.38 -0.97 -3.88
N TRP A 308 -8.71 -0.94 -3.80
CA TRP A 308 -9.44 -1.33 -2.58
C TRP A 308 -9.38 -2.84 -2.28
N TRP A 309 -9.29 -3.70 -3.29
CA TRP A 309 -8.96 -5.11 -3.09
C TRP A 309 -7.56 -5.26 -2.48
N ALA A 310 -6.56 -4.57 -3.05
CA ALA A 310 -5.20 -4.58 -2.52
C ALA A 310 -5.11 -4.04 -1.08
N CYS A 311 -5.94 -3.06 -0.69
CA CYS A 311 -6.09 -2.66 0.72
C CYS A 311 -6.57 -3.81 1.63
N GLY A 312 -7.48 -4.65 1.16
CA GLY A 312 -7.93 -5.84 1.86
C GLY A 312 -6.82 -6.89 2.04
N VAL A 313 -6.05 -7.14 0.98
CA VAL A 313 -4.87 -8.03 1.00
C VAL A 313 -3.85 -7.51 2.03
N LEU A 314 -3.54 -6.21 1.97
CA LEU A 314 -2.58 -5.57 2.86
C LEU A 314 -3.04 -5.54 4.33
N CYS A 315 -4.33 -5.28 4.58
CA CYS A 315 -4.93 -5.33 5.92
C CYS A 315 -4.79 -6.72 6.54
N TYR A 316 -5.09 -7.77 5.76
CA TYR A 316 -4.87 -9.15 6.18
C TYR A 316 -3.38 -9.41 6.43
N GLU A 317 -2.48 -9.06 5.51
CA GLU A 317 -1.05 -9.31 5.66
C GLU A 317 -0.47 -8.63 6.90
N MET A 318 -0.86 -7.38 7.19
CA MET A 318 -0.46 -6.68 8.41
C MET A 318 -0.94 -7.40 9.68
N LEU A 319 -2.19 -7.87 9.75
CA LEU A 319 -2.75 -8.52 10.95
C LEU A 319 -2.28 -9.97 11.17
N VAL A 320 -1.93 -10.66 10.09
CA VAL A 320 -1.66 -12.12 10.09
C VAL A 320 -0.17 -12.43 9.88
N GLY A 321 0.56 -11.59 9.15
CA GLY A 321 1.99 -11.73 8.85
C GLY A 321 2.32 -12.35 7.48
N TYR A 322 1.31 -12.72 6.70
CA TYR A 322 1.43 -13.25 5.34
C TYR A 322 0.15 -12.91 4.55
N PRO A 323 0.21 -12.75 3.22
CA PRO A 323 -0.96 -12.40 2.42
C PRO A 323 -2.02 -13.52 2.44
N PRO A 324 -3.32 -13.19 2.22
CA PRO A 324 -4.41 -14.17 2.25
C PRO A 324 -4.31 -15.24 1.16
N PHE A 325 -3.67 -14.90 0.03
CA PHE A 325 -3.44 -15.79 -1.10
C PHE A 325 -1.94 -15.82 -1.41
N PHE A 326 -1.34 -17.01 -1.31
CA PHE A 326 0.07 -17.26 -1.62
C PHE A 326 0.25 -18.68 -2.14
N ASP A 327 1.25 -18.91 -2.98
CA ASP A 327 1.62 -20.20 -3.56
C ASP A 327 3.09 -20.17 -4.01
N GLU A 328 3.67 -21.29 -4.44
CA GLU A 328 5.00 -21.32 -5.05
C GLU A 328 4.97 -20.79 -6.50
N SER A 329 3.80 -20.82 -7.15
CA SER A 329 3.62 -20.39 -8.53
C SER A 329 2.60 -19.23 -8.64
N PRO A 330 2.82 -18.23 -9.54
CA PRO A 330 1.83 -17.19 -9.80
C PRO A 330 0.46 -17.74 -10.21
N TYR A 331 0.43 -18.84 -10.98
CA TYR A 331 -0.82 -19.51 -11.36
C TYR A 331 -1.59 -20.09 -10.16
N GLY A 332 -0.90 -20.69 -9.19
CA GLY A 332 -1.52 -21.16 -7.94
C GLY A 332 -2.01 -20.02 -7.04
N ILE A 333 -1.33 -18.86 -7.06
CA ILE A 333 -1.85 -17.62 -6.43
C ILE A 333 -3.16 -17.20 -7.10
N TYR A 334 -3.18 -17.16 -8.44
CA TYR A 334 -4.36 -16.75 -9.19
C TYR A 334 -5.56 -17.68 -8.95
N GLU A 335 -5.35 -19.00 -8.95
CA GLU A 335 -6.40 -19.97 -8.62
C GLU A 335 -6.98 -19.73 -7.21
N LYS A 336 -6.13 -19.45 -6.20
CA LYS A 336 -6.57 -19.16 -4.83
C LYS A 336 -7.36 -17.84 -4.73
N ILE A 337 -6.96 -16.81 -5.47
CA ILE A 337 -7.68 -15.53 -5.56
C ILE A 337 -9.08 -15.74 -6.17
N LEU A 338 -9.18 -16.47 -7.28
CA LEU A 338 -10.44 -16.74 -7.97
C LEU A 338 -11.37 -17.65 -7.15
N ASN A 339 -10.82 -18.62 -6.40
CA ASN A 339 -11.56 -19.45 -5.44
C ASN A 339 -12.03 -18.67 -4.19
N GLY A 340 -11.42 -17.51 -3.88
CA GLY A 340 -11.82 -16.64 -2.77
C GLY A 340 -11.69 -17.24 -1.36
N HIS A 341 -11.00 -18.38 -1.20
CA HIS A 341 -10.91 -19.06 0.09
C HIS A 341 -9.85 -18.43 1.00
N ILE A 342 -10.28 -17.57 1.92
CA ILE A 342 -9.41 -16.95 2.93
C ILE A 342 -9.40 -17.80 4.20
N HIS A 343 -8.21 -18.19 4.66
CA HIS A 343 -8.01 -18.77 5.98
C HIS A 343 -8.15 -17.69 7.07
N TRP A 344 -8.95 -17.93 8.11
CA TRP A 344 -9.17 -16.95 9.19
C TRP A 344 -8.56 -17.43 10.50
N PRO A 345 -7.50 -16.77 11.02
CA PRO A 345 -6.97 -17.08 12.34
C PRO A 345 -8.05 -16.97 13.43
N ARG A 346 -8.09 -17.94 14.35
CA ARG A 346 -9.02 -17.96 15.49
C ARG A 346 -8.86 -16.76 16.42
N THR A 347 -7.68 -16.15 16.43
CA THR A 347 -7.31 -14.97 17.21
C THR A 347 -7.71 -13.64 16.55
N MET A 348 -8.15 -13.65 15.30
CA MET A 348 -8.63 -12.44 14.62
C MET A 348 -10.00 -12.04 15.15
N ASP A 349 -10.15 -10.78 15.54
CA ASP A 349 -11.40 -10.23 16.04
C ASP A 349 -12.49 -10.14 14.94
N PRO A 350 -13.78 -10.06 15.33
CA PRO A 350 -14.86 -10.02 14.35
C PRO A 350 -14.83 -8.80 13.42
N LEU A 351 -14.41 -7.62 13.89
CA LEU A 351 -14.44 -6.38 13.09
C LEU A 351 -13.33 -6.37 12.03
N SER A 352 -12.13 -6.86 12.36
CA SER A 352 -11.06 -7.04 11.37
C SER A 352 -11.46 -8.03 10.28
N ARG A 353 -12.11 -9.14 10.67
CA ARG A 353 -12.63 -10.13 9.73
C ARG A 353 -13.73 -9.56 8.83
N ASP A 354 -14.59 -8.71 9.37
CA ASP A 354 -15.66 -8.02 8.64
C ASP A 354 -15.08 -7.05 7.60
N LEU A 355 -14.16 -6.17 8.02
CA LEU A 355 -13.47 -5.22 7.14
C LEU A 355 -12.75 -5.92 5.97
N ILE A 356 -11.97 -6.96 6.26
CA ILE A 356 -11.22 -7.67 5.22
C ILE A 356 -12.17 -8.36 4.23
N ARG A 357 -13.29 -8.94 4.68
CA ARG A 357 -14.31 -9.51 3.77
C ARG A 357 -14.96 -8.46 2.89
N ALA A 358 -15.21 -7.26 3.42
CA ALA A 358 -15.83 -6.17 2.68
C ALA A 358 -14.89 -5.64 1.57
N PHE A 359 -13.58 -5.56 1.82
CA PHE A 359 -12.58 -5.27 0.79
C PHE A 359 -12.31 -6.44 -0.17
N LEU A 360 -12.22 -7.67 0.33
CA LEU A 360 -11.96 -8.88 -0.47
C LEU A 360 -13.26 -9.51 -1.00
N ASN A 361 -14.21 -8.67 -1.42
CA ASN A 361 -15.41 -9.10 -2.11
C ASN A 361 -15.12 -9.28 -3.61
N PRO A 362 -15.28 -10.48 -4.20
CA PRO A 362 -15.08 -10.67 -5.64
C PRO A 362 -16.03 -9.82 -6.49
N ASP A 363 -17.26 -9.58 -6.00
CA ASP A 363 -18.20 -8.67 -6.65
C ASP A 363 -17.80 -7.22 -6.42
N ARG A 364 -17.19 -6.62 -7.46
CA ARG A 364 -16.82 -5.20 -7.54
C ARG A 364 -17.92 -4.23 -7.11
N SER A 365 -19.19 -4.53 -7.39
CA SER A 365 -20.33 -3.65 -7.05
C SER A 365 -20.68 -3.66 -5.56
N LYS A 366 -20.22 -4.69 -4.83
CA LYS A 366 -20.42 -4.89 -3.39
C LYS A 366 -19.11 -4.79 -2.60
N ARG A 367 -18.04 -4.31 -3.24
CA ARG A 367 -16.71 -4.14 -2.63
C ARG A 367 -16.62 -2.80 -1.91
N LEU A 368 -16.16 -2.82 -0.66
CA LEU A 368 -15.95 -1.61 0.14
C LEU A 368 -15.03 -0.63 -0.61
N GLY A 369 -15.40 0.66 -0.62
CA GLY A 369 -14.72 1.68 -1.43
C GLY A 369 -15.27 1.88 -2.85
N ASN A 370 -16.08 0.94 -3.35
CA ASN A 370 -16.66 0.96 -4.71
C ASN A 370 -18.20 0.81 -4.73
N MET A 371 -18.85 0.90 -3.57
CA MET A 371 -20.30 0.99 -3.44
C MET A 371 -20.78 2.45 -3.61
N ASN A 372 -22.06 2.73 -3.38
CA ASN A 372 -22.66 4.05 -3.61
C ASN A 372 -22.05 5.21 -2.80
N GLY A 373 -21.50 4.97 -1.61
CA GLY A 373 -20.74 5.98 -0.84
C GLY A 373 -19.26 6.06 -1.24
N GLY A 374 -18.79 5.17 -2.11
CA GLY A 374 -17.42 5.13 -2.60
C GLY A 374 -16.42 5.02 -1.45
N PRO A 375 -15.37 5.87 -1.42
CA PRO A 375 -14.42 5.89 -0.30
C PRO A 375 -15.05 6.20 1.07
N GLN A 376 -16.19 6.91 1.12
CA GLN A 376 -16.82 7.26 2.41
C GLN A 376 -17.30 6.02 3.16
N ASP A 377 -17.76 4.98 2.45
CA ASP A 377 -18.15 3.70 3.05
C ASP A 377 -16.98 3.02 3.81
N ILE A 378 -15.73 3.31 3.42
CA ILE A 378 -14.53 2.86 4.14
C ILE A 378 -14.35 3.68 5.42
N LEU A 379 -14.45 5.01 5.33
CA LEU A 379 -14.23 5.95 6.44
C LEU A 379 -15.23 5.73 7.58
N ASP A 380 -16.48 5.40 7.23
CA ASP A 380 -17.58 5.16 8.17
C ASP A 380 -17.61 3.71 8.72
N HIS A 381 -16.74 2.81 8.21
CA HIS A 381 -16.74 1.41 8.61
C HIS A 381 -16.39 1.25 10.11
N PRO A 382 -17.12 0.44 10.91
CA PRO A 382 -16.96 0.38 12.38
C PRO A 382 -15.55 0.07 12.89
N TRP A 383 -14.71 -0.57 12.08
CA TRP A 383 -13.30 -0.85 12.40
C TRP A 383 -12.41 0.40 12.50
N PHE A 384 -12.78 1.49 11.83
CA PHE A 384 -12.10 2.80 11.91
C PHE A 384 -12.72 3.75 12.95
N ARG A 385 -13.65 3.27 13.78
CA ARG A 385 -14.27 4.09 14.84
C ARG A 385 -13.19 4.72 15.73
N GLY A 386 -13.24 6.04 15.87
CA GLY A 386 -12.29 6.82 16.68
C GLY A 386 -11.02 7.25 15.94
N VAL A 387 -10.92 7.01 14.62
CA VAL A 387 -9.92 7.68 13.78
C VAL A 387 -10.40 9.09 13.46
N ASP A 388 -9.63 10.09 13.90
CA ASP A 388 -9.75 11.45 13.40
C ASP A 388 -9.00 11.55 12.06
N TRP A 389 -9.75 11.46 10.96
CA TRP A 389 -9.20 11.45 9.61
C TRP A 389 -8.51 12.77 9.23
N ASP A 390 -9.01 13.90 9.72
CA ASP A 390 -8.46 15.21 9.39
C ASP A 390 -7.18 15.49 10.20
N ALA A 391 -7.15 15.11 11.49
CA ALA A 391 -5.94 15.18 12.31
C ALA A 391 -4.87 14.18 11.83
N LEU A 392 -5.27 13.02 11.30
CA LEU A 392 -4.35 12.09 10.65
C LEU A 392 -3.74 12.75 9.41
N GLU A 393 -4.54 13.30 8.49
CA GLU A 393 -4.07 13.96 7.27
C GLU A 393 -3.16 15.17 7.56
N ARG A 394 -3.50 16.00 8.56
CA ARG A 394 -2.64 17.10 9.05
C ARG A 394 -1.39 16.62 9.81
N ARG A 395 -1.24 15.32 10.01
CA ARG A 395 -0.11 14.66 10.68
C ARG A 395 0.05 15.04 12.16
N GLU A 396 -1.07 15.20 12.86
CA GLU A 396 -1.15 15.58 14.27
C GLU A 396 -1.18 14.37 15.21
N ILE A 397 -1.51 13.18 14.70
CA ILE A 397 -1.50 11.91 15.45
C ILE A 397 -0.05 11.38 15.58
N ASN A 398 0.30 10.74 16.69
CA ASN A 398 1.60 10.08 16.82
C ASN A 398 1.59 8.75 16.06
N ALA A 399 2.59 8.52 15.22
CA ALA A 399 2.74 7.24 14.52
C ALA A 399 3.17 6.12 15.48
N PRO A 400 2.68 4.88 15.30
CA PRO A 400 2.91 3.80 16.25
C PRO A 400 4.29 3.13 16.11
N ILE A 401 4.97 3.32 14.97
CA ILE A 401 6.36 2.89 14.77
C ILE A 401 7.15 4.14 14.38
N ILE A 402 8.11 4.54 15.22
CA ILE A 402 9.06 5.61 14.89
C ILE A 402 10.38 4.94 14.46
N PRO A 403 10.79 5.03 13.19
CA PRO A 403 12.03 4.43 12.75
C PRO A 403 13.25 5.04 13.47
N HIS A 404 14.10 4.19 14.04
CA HIS A 404 15.37 4.66 14.60
C HIS A 404 16.31 5.14 13.48
N THR A 405 16.59 6.44 13.43
CA THR A 405 17.56 7.07 12.51
C THR A 405 18.59 7.86 13.33
N SER A 406 19.89 7.60 13.15
CA SER A 406 20.98 8.36 13.80
C SER A 406 21.31 9.68 13.11
N SER A 407 20.97 9.82 11.84
CA SER A 407 21.24 11.01 11.03
C SER A 407 20.18 11.19 9.94
N VAL A 408 20.15 12.36 9.32
CA VAL A 408 19.26 12.70 8.19
C VAL A 408 19.59 11.93 6.90
N ASP A 409 20.72 11.22 6.87
CA ASP A 409 21.22 10.41 5.76
C ASP A 409 21.44 8.94 6.12
N ASP A 410 20.82 8.50 7.22
CA ASP A 410 20.94 7.15 7.75
C ASP A 410 20.29 6.11 6.81
N THR A 411 21.13 5.28 6.18
CA THR A 411 20.68 4.21 5.27
C THR A 411 20.49 2.85 5.95
N ARG A 412 20.48 2.73 7.29
CA ARG A 412 20.46 1.41 7.99
C ARG A 412 19.24 0.52 7.65
N HIS A 413 18.16 1.13 7.16
CA HIS A 413 16.93 0.41 6.78
C HIS A 413 16.90 0.04 5.29
N PHE A 414 18.00 0.28 4.56
CA PHE A 414 18.18 -0.07 3.15
C PHE A 414 19.32 -1.07 2.98
N LEU A 415 19.34 -1.78 1.85
CA LEU A 415 20.43 -2.70 1.51
C LEU A 415 21.71 -1.93 1.20
N HIS A 416 22.83 -2.32 1.82
CA HIS A 416 24.16 -1.78 1.51
C HIS A 416 24.67 -2.31 0.16
N LEU A 417 24.12 -1.75 -0.92
CA LEU A 417 24.51 -2.05 -2.30
C LEU A 417 25.69 -1.18 -2.73
N PRO A 418 26.57 -1.68 -3.63
CA PRO A 418 27.68 -0.89 -4.16
C PRO A 418 27.18 0.33 -4.95
N LEU A 419 28.03 1.35 -5.03
CA LEU A 419 27.78 2.49 -5.92
C LEU A 419 27.85 2.05 -7.39
N PRO A 420 27.02 2.63 -8.26
CA PRO A 420 27.10 2.40 -9.71
C PRO A 420 28.44 2.86 -10.29
N PRO A 421 28.97 2.18 -11.32
CA PRO A 421 30.08 2.67 -12.13
C PRO A 421 29.80 4.08 -12.71
N ALA A 422 30.82 4.93 -12.76
CA ALA A 422 30.68 6.33 -13.20
C ALA A 422 30.29 6.47 -14.68
N ASP A 423 30.58 5.46 -15.50
CA ASP A 423 30.21 5.34 -16.90
C ASP A 423 28.73 4.93 -17.13
N GLU A 424 28.05 4.37 -16.13
CA GLU A 424 26.60 4.16 -16.19
C GLU A 424 25.80 5.48 -16.04
N MET A 425 26.41 6.54 -15.50
CA MET A 425 25.73 7.77 -15.06
C MET A 425 26.47 9.06 -15.42
N PRO A 426 26.61 9.38 -16.72
CA PRO A 426 27.05 10.70 -17.17
C PRO A 426 26.13 11.82 -16.65
N GLY A 427 26.61 13.06 -16.65
CA GLY A 427 25.91 14.21 -16.05
C GLY A 427 25.88 14.21 -14.51
N LEU A 428 25.65 13.06 -13.87
CA LEU A 428 25.57 12.92 -12.41
C LEU A 428 26.94 12.67 -11.75
N ILE A 429 27.67 11.65 -12.20
CA ILE A 429 28.96 11.27 -11.59
C ILE A 429 30.14 11.84 -12.40
N LYS A 430 29.97 11.97 -13.71
CA LYS A 430 30.98 12.48 -14.66
C LYS A 430 30.36 13.57 -15.52
N GLU A 431 31.06 14.70 -15.70
CA GLU A 431 30.60 15.74 -16.63
C GLU A 431 30.43 15.18 -18.05
N GLU A 432 29.24 15.39 -18.61
CA GLU A 432 28.89 14.97 -19.96
C GLU A 432 29.33 16.05 -20.97
N GLN A 433 30.03 15.65 -22.02
CA GLN A 433 30.25 16.54 -23.17
C GLN A 433 28.99 16.55 -24.05
N PRO A 434 28.53 17.72 -24.53
CA PRO A 434 27.33 17.80 -25.33
C PRO A 434 27.45 16.95 -26.60
N PRO A 435 26.40 16.18 -26.98
CA PRO A 435 26.46 15.26 -28.10
C PRO A 435 26.78 15.99 -29.41
N ALA A 436 27.55 15.30 -30.26
CA ALA A 436 27.90 15.81 -31.59
C ALA A 436 26.63 16.11 -32.41
N ILE A 437 26.70 17.06 -33.35
CA ILE A 437 25.50 17.57 -34.05
C ILE A 437 24.66 16.45 -34.70
N HIS A 438 25.30 15.40 -35.22
CA HIS A 438 24.64 14.23 -35.82
C HIS A 438 23.98 13.28 -34.79
N GLN A 439 24.38 13.33 -33.52
CA GLN A 439 23.79 12.58 -32.40
C GLN A 439 22.67 13.35 -31.67
N ARG A 440 22.47 14.64 -32.00
CA ARG A 440 21.35 15.44 -31.44
C ARG A 440 19.97 14.96 -31.89
N PHE A 441 19.92 14.09 -32.89
CA PHE A 441 18.70 13.47 -33.39
C PHE A 441 18.62 11.99 -32.97
N ASP A 442 18.72 11.71 -31.68
CA ASP A 442 18.50 10.36 -31.14
C ASP A 442 16.99 10.08 -30.97
N PRO A 443 16.40 9.11 -31.71
CA PRO A 443 14.99 8.73 -31.56
C PRO A 443 14.62 8.20 -30.17
N ILE A 444 15.59 7.75 -29.38
CA ILE A 444 15.36 7.31 -28.00
C ILE A 444 15.18 8.54 -27.09
N ALA A 445 16.07 9.53 -27.16
CA ALA A 445 15.95 10.76 -26.38
C ALA A 445 14.63 11.52 -26.61
N TYR A 446 14.10 11.55 -27.84
CA TYR A 446 12.82 12.21 -28.15
C TYR A 446 11.60 11.61 -27.41
N GLN A 447 11.68 10.39 -26.90
CA GLN A 447 10.60 9.77 -26.12
C GLN A 447 10.51 10.31 -24.68
N PHE A 448 11.48 11.13 -24.26
CA PHE A 448 11.63 11.66 -22.91
C PHE A 448 11.81 13.20 -22.89
N LEU A 449 11.23 13.93 -23.85
CA LEU A 449 11.37 15.39 -23.97
C LEU A 449 10.92 16.20 -22.74
N GLU A 450 10.11 15.62 -21.86
CA GLU A 450 9.57 16.29 -20.67
C GLU A 450 10.38 16.00 -19.38
N PHE A 451 11.52 15.32 -19.48
CA PHE A 451 12.49 15.10 -18.39
C PHE A 451 13.58 16.17 -18.36
#